data_AF-A0A7J5EC58-F1
#
_entry.id   AF-A0A7J5EC58-F1
#
_cell.length_a   1.000
_cell.length_b   1.000
_cell.length_c   1.000
_cell.angle_alpha   90.00
_cell.angle_beta   90.00
_cell.angle_gamma   90.00
#
_symmetry.space_group_name_H-M   'P 1'
#
loop_
_entity.id
_entity.type
_entity.pdbx_description
1 polymer ?
#
loop_
_entity_poly.entity_id
_entity_poly.type
_entity_poly.pdbx_seq_one_letter_code
_entity_poly.pdbx_strand_id
1 'polypeptide(L)'
;MEKNMDTKEKLDLIESLIEEIQKMPYRNSSILDKVNRRAEMIIRNIYGEKSKYLKDLQTIDFYPNWAPSDESDKRKYWQSGVDEMMNLFNILKEELNLFISSKKTKIENEQSQTITNRVFIVHGKDNEMKLAVARTLDKLGLTAVILHEQPNQGRTIIEKFTDYSDVSFAVVLFSPDDEARPRGDDSAQLRPRARQNVVLELGYFLGKLSRQRVLALFKQTKDFETPSDYSGVIFVPFDDAGRWQFDLLKELKACNYNVDANNLL
;
A
#
# COMPACT_ATOMS: atom_id res chain seq x y z
N MET A 1 2.86 -22.00 -5.32
CA MET A 1 1.51 -21.43 -5.10
C MET A 1 1.27 -21.42 -3.60
N GLU A 2 1.65 -20.35 -2.90
CA GLU A 2 1.24 -20.16 -1.51
C GLU A 2 -0.24 -19.83 -1.49
N LYS A 3 -1.03 -20.72 -0.88
CA LYS A 3 -2.45 -20.50 -0.64
C LYS A 3 -2.52 -19.44 0.46
N ASN A 4 -2.66 -18.17 0.08
CA ASN A 4 -2.84 -17.08 1.02
C ASN A 4 -4.10 -17.36 1.86
N MET A 5 -3.89 -17.69 3.13
CA MET A 5 -4.94 -18.00 4.10
C MET A 5 -5.87 -16.79 4.25
N ASP A 6 -7.18 -17.02 4.20
CA ASP A 6 -8.16 -15.95 4.33
C ASP A 6 -8.10 -15.31 5.73
N THR A 7 -8.48 -14.04 5.82
CA THR A 7 -8.36 -13.28 7.07
C THR A 7 -9.33 -13.79 8.14
N LYS A 8 -10.48 -14.34 7.73
CA LYS A 8 -11.40 -15.02 8.64
C LYS A 8 -10.80 -16.32 9.18
N GLU A 9 -10.16 -17.11 8.31
CA GLU A 9 -9.45 -18.33 8.70
C GLU A 9 -8.34 -18.06 9.73
N LYS A 10 -7.63 -16.92 9.60
CA LYS A 10 -6.62 -16.46 10.57
C LYS A 10 -7.21 -16.16 11.96
N LEU A 11 -8.36 -15.49 12.01
CA LEU A 11 -9.06 -15.20 13.27
C LEU A 11 -9.55 -16.48 13.94
N ASP A 12 -10.20 -17.36 13.18
CA ASP A 12 -10.74 -18.63 13.68
C ASP A 12 -9.63 -19.49 14.31
N LEU A 13 -8.42 -19.47 13.75
CA LEU A 13 -7.26 -20.15 14.32
C LEU A 13 -6.86 -19.60 15.69
N ILE A 14 -6.81 -18.27 15.86
CA ILE A 14 -6.47 -17.63 17.14
C ILE A 14 -7.59 -17.87 18.16
N GLU A 15 -8.85 -17.75 17.76
CA GLU A 15 -10.00 -18.04 18.65
C GLU A 15 -9.99 -19.50 19.14
N SER A 16 -9.61 -20.44 18.27
CA SER A 16 -9.49 -21.83 18.69
C SER A 16 -8.37 -22.06 19.72
N LEU A 17 -7.28 -21.27 19.71
CA LEU A 17 -6.24 -21.34 20.75
C LEU A 17 -6.76 -20.81 22.10
N ILE A 18 -7.54 -19.73 22.07
CA ILE A 18 -8.20 -19.15 23.26
C ILE A 18 -9.14 -20.18 23.90
N GLU A 19 -9.95 -20.87 23.09
CA GLU A 19 -10.82 -21.92 23.60
C GLU A 19 -10.06 -23.10 24.22
N GLU A 20 -8.95 -23.52 23.59
CA GLU A 20 -8.13 -24.64 24.08
C GLU A 20 -7.50 -24.33 25.44
N ILE A 21 -6.94 -23.13 25.62
CA ILE A 21 -6.33 -22.74 26.89
C ILE A 21 -7.38 -22.53 27.99
N GLN A 22 -8.55 -21.99 27.66
CA GLN A 22 -9.65 -21.80 28.61
C GLN A 22 -10.20 -23.13 29.17
N LYS A 23 -10.19 -24.19 28.34
CA LYS A 23 -10.65 -25.53 28.73
C LYS A 23 -9.53 -26.42 29.30
N MET A 24 -8.31 -25.88 29.47
CA MET A 24 -7.15 -26.68 29.83
C MET A 24 -7.22 -27.20 31.28
N PRO A 25 -7.09 -28.52 31.52
CA PRO A 25 -7.07 -29.08 32.86
C PRO A 25 -5.81 -28.66 33.64
N TYR A 26 -5.95 -28.53 34.96
CA TYR A 26 -4.84 -28.21 35.87
C TYR A 26 -3.64 -29.15 35.68
N ARG A 27 -2.46 -28.58 35.45
CA ARG A 27 -1.16 -29.25 35.32
C ARG A 27 -1.11 -30.37 34.28
N ASN A 28 -1.86 -30.23 33.20
CA ASN A 28 -1.73 -31.14 32.06
C ASN A 28 -0.61 -30.69 31.13
N SER A 29 0.61 -31.21 31.35
CA SER A 29 1.80 -30.87 30.56
C SER A 29 1.70 -31.27 29.09
N SER A 30 0.99 -32.37 28.78
CA SER A 30 0.82 -32.83 27.40
C SER A 30 -0.07 -31.89 26.58
N ILE A 31 -1.16 -31.40 27.17
CA ILE A 31 -2.03 -30.42 26.52
C ILE A 31 -1.29 -29.09 26.37
N LEU A 32 -0.55 -28.66 27.40
CA LEU A 32 0.23 -27.43 27.37
C LEU A 32 1.29 -27.43 26.24
N ASP A 33 2.06 -28.52 26.08
CA ASP A 33 3.04 -28.64 24.97
C ASP A 33 2.35 -28.56 23.60
N LYS A 34 1.20 -29.21 23.44
CA LYS A 34 0.43 -29.18 22.19
C LYS A 34 -0.04 -27.76 21.86
N VAL A 35 -0.60 -27.04 22.84
CA VAL A 35 -1.06 -25.66 22.66
C VAL A 35 0.10 -24.74 22.32
N ASN A 36 1.25 -24.88 23.00
CA ASN A 36 2.45 -24.08 22.73
C ASN A 36 2.98 -24.27 21.31
N ARG A 37 3.12 -25.52 20.85
CA ARG A 37 3.57 -25.80 19.47
C ARG A 37 2.60 -25.25 18.43
N ARG A 38 1.30 -25.38 18.69
CA ARG A 38 0.25 -24.88 17.79
C ARG A 38 0.26 -23.36 17.74
N ALA A 39 0.38 -22.70 18.88
CA ALA A 39 0.51 -21.25 19.00
C ALA A 39 1.75 -20.74 18.26
N GLU A 40 2.91 -21.39 18.44
CA GLU A 40 4.14 -21.04 17.74
C GLU A 40 3.98 -21.09 16.22
N MET A 41 3.41 -22.19 15.70
CA MET A 41 3.14 -22.35 14.27
C MET A 41 2.19 -21.27 13.73
N ILE A 42 1.09 -21.00 14.44
CA ILE A 42 0.11 -19.98 14.04
C ILE A 42 0.75 -18.59 14.05
N ILE A 43 1.53 -18.27 15.08
CA ILE A 43 2.21 -16.98 15.18
C ILE A 43 3.22 -16.79 14.02
N ARG A 44 4.04 -17.80 13.71
CA ARG A 44 4.98 -17.76 12.56
C ARG A 44 4.24 -17.54 11.24
N ASN A 45 3.13 -18.24 11.03
CA ASN A 45 2.36 -18.15 9.79
C ASN A 45 1.62 -16.82 9.63
N ILE A 46 1.12 -16.23 10.71
CA ILE A 46 0.31 -14.99 10.65
C ILE A 46 1.17 -13.73 10.77
N TYR A 47 2.13 -13.71 11.71
CA TYR A 47 2.91 -12.52 12.08
C TYR A 47 4.40 -12.64 11.68
N GLY A 48 4.81 -13.77 11.12
CA GLY A 48 6.16 -13.99 10.59
C GLY A 48 7.16 -14.58 11.59
N GLU A 49 8.25 -15.11 11.05
CA GLU A 49 9.33 -15.81 11.77
C GLU A 49 10.05 -14.97 12.84
N LYS A 50 10.00 -13.64 12.74
CA LYS A 50 10.65 -12.70 13.66
C LYS A 50 9.66 -12.00 14.60
N SER A 51 8.44 -12.52 14.72
CA SER A 51 7.41 -11.92 15.55
C SER A 51 7.81 -11.90 17.03
N LYS A 52 7.63 -10.74 17.68
CA LYS A 52 7.84 -10.58 19.13
C LYS A 52 7.00 -11.56 19.96
N TYR A 53 5.83 -11.95 19.44
CA TYR A 53 4.89 -12.85 20.12
C TYR A 53 5.45 -14.26 20.33
N LEU A 54 6.40 -14.69 19.51
CA LEU A 54 7.12 -15.95 19.72
C LEU A 54 7.96 -15.90 20.99
N LYS A 55 8.58 -14.75 21.27
CA LYS A 55 9.35 -14.53 22.49
C LYS A 55 8.42 -14.43 23.70
N ASP A 56 7.33 -13.67 23.58
CA ASP A 56 6.35 -13.51 24.66
C ASP A 56 5.75 -14.86 25.07
N LEU A 57 5.42 -15.73 24.10
CA LEU A 57 4.94 -17.10 24.35
C LEU A 57 5.97 -17.94 25.14
N GLN A 58 7.25 -17.86 24.77
CA GLN A 58 8.32 -18.65 25.40
C GLN A 58 8.62 -18.22 26.83
N THR A 59 8.27 -17.00 27.22
CA THR A 59 8.52 -16.46 28.57
C THR A 59 7.41 -16.78 29.58
N ILE A 60 6.32 -17.44 29.16
CA ILE A 60 5.19 -17.75 30.04
C ILE A 60 5.53 -18.97 30.91
N ASP A 61 5.57 -18.75 32.23
CA ASP A 61 5.91 -19.79 33.20
C ASP A 61 4.67 -20.39 33.88
N PHE A 62 4.46 -21.69 33.70
CA PHE A 62 3.36 -22.44 34.33
C PHE A 62 3.74 -23.12 35.65
N TYR A 63 5.03 -23.05 36.03
CA TYR A 63 5.57 -23.79 37.17
C TYR A 63 6.51 -22.89 38.00
N PRO A 64 6.50 -23.02 39.34
CA PRO A 64 7.48 -22.33 40.18
C PRO A 64 8.91 -22.76 39.84
N ASN A 65 9.83 -21.80 39.76
CA ASN A 65 11.26 -22.03 39.53
C ASN A 65 12.08 -22.20 40.82
N TRP A 66 11.42 -22.33 41.97
CA TRP A 66 12.03 -22.45 43.29
C TRP A 66 11.40 -23.61 44.09
N ALA A 67 12.15 -24.11 45.08
CA ALA A 67 11.73 -25.20 45.94
C ALA A 67 12.10 -24.93 47.42
N PRO A 68 11.30 -25.41 48.38
CA PRO A 68 10.07 -26.20 48.21
C PRO A 68 8.85 -25.31 47.90
N SER A 69 8.01 -25.71 46.94
CA SER A 69 6.73 -25.04 46.63
C SER A 69 5.53 -25.89 47.04
N ASP A 70 4.55 -25.26 47.67
CA ASP A 70 3.33 -25.92 48.12
C ASP A 70 2.28 -25.99 46.99
N GLU A 71 1.14 -26.65 47.25
CA GLU A 71 0.07 -26.80 46.25
C GLU A 71 -0.66 -25.49 45.95
N SER A 72 -0.64 -24.52 46.87
CA SER A 72 -1.19 -23.18 46.66
C SER A 72 -0.34 -22.41 45.66
N ASP A 73 0.98 -22.43 45.83
CA ASP A 73 1.93 -21.81 44.93
C ASP A 73 1.83 -22.42 43.53
N LYS A 74 1.77 -23.76 43.43
CA LYS A 74 1.60 -24.46 42.15
C LYS A 74 0.32 -24.06 41.42
N ARG A 75 -0.80 -23.89 42.13
CA ARG A 75 -2.06 -23.40 41.55
C ARG A 75 -1.97 -21.96 41.09
N LYS A 76 -1.32 -21.08 41.86
CA LYS A 76 -1.12 -19.67 41.49
C LYS A 76 -0.28 -19.52 40.22
N TYR A 77 0.86 -20.21 40.13
CA TYR A 77 1.70 -20.18 38.93
C TYR A 77 0.97 -20.74 37.71
N TRP A 78 0.22 -21.84 37.89
CA TRP A 78 -0.58 -22.39 36.79
C TRP A 78 -1.63 -21.40 36.29
N GLN A 79 -2.37 -20.77 37.20
CA GLN A 79 -3.38 -19.78 36.84
C GLN A 79 -2.75 -18.55 36.17
N SER A 80 -1.62 -18.06 36.70
CA SER A 80 -0.85 -16.96 36.10
C SER A 80 -0.44 -17.28 34.66
N GLY A 81 0.11 -18.47 34.42
CA GLY A 81 0.50 -18.90 33.07
C GLY A 81 -0.70 -19.00 32.11
N VAL A 82 -1.85 -19.49 32.58
CA VAL A 82 -3.10 -19.52 31.80
C VAL A 82 -3.54 -18.08 31.45
N ASP A 83 -3.54 -17.18 32.42
CA ASP A 83 -3.97 -15.79 32.25
C ASP A 83 -3.03 -15.02 31.31
N GLU A 84 -1.71 -15.19 31.46
CA GLU A 84 -0.70 -14.59 30.58
C GLU A 84 -0.84 -15.08 29.13
N MET A 85 -1.05 -16.39 28.93
CA MET A 85 -1.22 -16.95 27.60
C MET A 85 -2.54 -16.53 26.95
N MET A 86 -3.61 -16.42 27.73
CA MET A 86 -4.89 -15.84 27.30
C MET A 86 -4.73 -14.39 26.87
N ASN A 87 -4.01 -13.58 27.64
CA ASN A 87 -3.75 -12.18 27.30
C ASN A 87 -2.96 -12.08 26.00
N LEU A 88 -1.93 -12.90 25.81
CA LEU A 88 -1.18 -12.96 24.57
C LEU A 88 -2.10 -13.27 23.37
N PHE A 89 -2.93 -14.31 23.45
CA PHE A 89 -3.82 -14.67 22.34
C PHE A 89 -4.89 -13.61 22.06
N ASN A 90 -5.40 -12.94 23.08
CA ASN A 90 -6.31 -11.80 22.90
C ASN A 90 -5.63 -10.62 22.19
N ILE A 91 -4.38 -10.31 22.53
CA ILE A 91 -3.59 -9.28 21.84
C ILE A 91 -3.40 -9.65 20.36
N LEU A 92 -3.08 -10.91 20.06
CA LEU A 92 -2.98 -11.39 18.67
C LEU A 92 -4.30 -11.13 17.92
N LYS A 93 -5.43 -11.52 18.53
CA LYS A 93 -6.77 -11.33 17.97
C LYS A 93 -7.09 -9.85 17.74
N GLU A 94 -6.81 -8.99 18.71
CA GLU A 94 -7.05 -7.54 18.62
C GLU A 94 -6.23 -6.90 17.52
N GLU A 95 -4.93 -7.22 17.43
CA GLU A 95 -4.08 -6.70 16.36
C GLU A 95 -4.61 -7.13 14.98
N LEU A 96 -5.00 -8.39 14.82
CA LEU A 96 -5.59 -8.88 13.58
C LEU A 96 -6.89 -8.14 13.24
N ASN A 97 -7.73 -7.85 14.24
CA ASN A 97 -8.94 -7.04 14.09
C ASN A 97 -8.65 -5.56 13.74
N LEU A 98 -7.59 -4.96 14.29
CA LEU A 98 -7.16 -3.60 13.92
C LEU A 98 -6.70 -3.54 12.46
N PHE A 99 -6.00 -4.58 11.97
CA PHE A 99 -5.67 -4.72 10.56
C PHE A 99 -6.93 -4.90 9.68
N ILE A 100 -7.95 -5.62 10.15
CA ILE A 100 -9.23 -5.76 9.44
C ILE A 100 -9.98 -4.44 9.38
N SER A 101 -10.13 -3.75 10.51
CA SER A 101 -10.83 -2.47 10.58
C SER A 101 -10.14 -1.41 9.72
N SER A 102 -8.81 -1.30 9.77
CA SER A 102 -8.07 -0.38 8.91
C SER A 102 -8.21 -0.72 7.42
N LYS A 103 -8.20 -2.00 7.05
CA LYS A 103 -8.44 -2.44 5.66
C LYS A 103 -9.89 -2.19 5.22
N LYS A 104 -10.86 -2.41 6.10
CA LYS A 104 -12.29 -2.17 5.86
C LYS A 104 -12.60 -0.68 5.73
N THR A 105 -12.06 0.18 6.61
CA THR A 105 -12.15 1.64 6.50
C THR A 105 -11.48 2.15 5.21
N LYS A 106 -10.39 1.54 4.76
CA LYS A 106 -9.75 1.90 3.48
C LYS A 106 -10.58 1.49 2.26
N ILE A 107 -11.18 0.30 2.28
CA ILE A 107 -12.06 -0.19 1.20
C ILE A 107 -13.39 0.59 1.16
N GLU A 108 -13.98 0.92 2.31
CA GLU A 108 -15.22 1.70 2.40
C GLU A 108 -15.00 3.17 1.99
N ASN A 109 -13.84 3.76 2.33
CA ASN A 109 -13.47 5.10 1.84
C ASN A 109 -13.18 5.13 0.34
N GLU A 110 -12.66 4.05 -0.26
CA GLU A 110 -12.47 3.93 -1.72
C GLU A 110 -13.81 3.73 -2.48
N GLN A 111 -14.84 3.17 -1.84
CA GLN A 111 -16.17 2.97 -2.45
C GLN A 111 -17.11 4.18 -2.28
N SER A 112 -16.87 5.07 -1.30
CA SER A 112 -17.72 6.23 -1.01
C SER A 112 -17.19 7.58 -1.55
N GLN A 113 -15.99 7.63 -2.14
CA GLN A 113 -15.53 8.84 -2.80
C GLN A 113 -16.26 9.00 -4.14
N THR A 114 -17.11 10.02 -4.23
CA THR A 114 -17.62 10.52 -5.50
C THR A 114 -16.42 10.81 -6.41
N ILE A 115 -16.26 10.05 -7.48
CA ILE A 115 -15.19 10.26 -8.46
C ILE A 115 -15.34 11.67 -9.00
N THR A 116 -14.30 12.49 -8.82
CA THR A 116 -14.32 13.85 -9.35
C THR A 116 -13.99 13.79 -10.84
N ASN A 117 -14.63 14.66 -11.64
CA ASN A 117 -14.28 14.83 -13.05
C ASN A 117 -12.93 15.53 -13.24
N ARG A 118 -12.24 15.86 -12.15
CA ARG A 118 -10.94 16.53 -12.16
C ARG A 118 -9.83 15.49 -12.28
N VAL A 119 -8.94 15.68 -13.24
CA VAL A 119 -7.76 14.85 -13.46
C VAL A 119 -6.53 15.72 -13.35
N PHE A 120 -5.60 15.35 -12.47
CA PHE A 120 -4.39 16.13 -12.28
C PHE A 120 -3.36 15.81 -13.36
N ILE A 121 -2.71 16.82 -13.92
CA ILE A 121 -1.60 16.66 -14.86
C ILE A 121 -0.32 17.14 -14.20
N VAL A 122 0.57 16.19 -13.94
CA VAL A 122 1.97 16.48 -13.57
C VAL A 122 2.76 16.61 -14.86
N HIS A 123 3.54 17.69 -15.02
CA HIS A 123 4.30 17.91 -16.24
C HIS A 123 5.66 18.54 -15.98
N GLY A 124 6.59 18.23 -16.89
CA GLY A 124 7.88 18.89 -17.02
C GLY A 124 7.81 20.18 -17.86
N LYS A 125 8.83 20.42 -18.67
CA LYS A 125 8.93 21.59 -19.56
C LYS A 125 8.21 21.40 -20.90
N ASP A 126 7.82 20.18 -21.25
CA ASP A 126 7.16 19.87 -22.52
C ASP A 126 5.71 20.35 -22.54
N ASN A 127 5.52 21.57 -23.05
CA ASN A 127 4.21 22.20 -23.16
C ASN A 127 3.31 21.52 -24.20
N GLU A 128 3.88 20.93 -25.25
CA GLU A 128 3.08 20.26 -26.31
C GLU A 128 2.42 19.00 -25.74
N MET A 129 3.19 18.17 -25.04
CA MET A 129 2.70 16.98 -24.36
C MET A 129 1.63 17.34 -23.33
N LYS A 130 1.88 18.38 -22.51
CA LYS A 130 0.93 18.91 -21.53
C LYS A 130 -0.40 19.32 -22.18
N LEU A 131 -0.34 20.13 -23.24
CA LEU A 131 -1.53 20.64 -23.93
C LEU A 131 -2.29 19.53 -24.66
N ALA A 132 -1.59 18.56 -25.26
CA ALA A 132 -2.22 17.42 -25.91
C ALA A 132 -3.04 16.58 -24.93
N VAL A 133 -2.48 16.28 -23.75
CA VAL A 133 -3.17 15.53 -22.69
C VAL A 133 -4.34 16.33 -22.14
N ALA A 134 -4.15 17.63 -21.85
CA ALA A 134 -5.21 18.49 -21.36
C ALA A 134 -6.41 18.55 -22.33
N ARG A 135 -6.14 18.72 -23.64
CA ARG A 135 -7.19 18.71 -24.68
C ARG A 135 -7.89 17.37 -24.80
N THR A 136 -7.16 16.26 -24.62
CA THR A 136 -7.74 14.92 -24.66
C THR A 136 -8.69 14.70 -23.48
N LEU A 137 -8.29 15.11 -22.28
CA LEU A 137 -9.15 15.07 -21.10
C LEU A 137 -10.41 15.94 -21.27
N ASP A 138 -10.26 17.14 -21.84
CA ASP A 138 -11.37 18.05 -22.12
C ASP A 138 -12.38 17.44 -23.11
N LYS A 139 -11.90 16.83 -24.20
CA LYS A 139 -12.76 16.05 -25.13
C LYS A 139 -13.54 14.94 -24.43
N LEU A 140 -12.94 14.30 -23.42
CA LEU A 140 -13.60 13.26 -22.63
C LEU A 140 -14.57 13.82 -21.57
N GLY A 141 -14.75 15.14 -21.49
CA GLY A 141 -15.62 15.80 -20.51
C GLY A 141 -14.99 15.92 -19.11
N LEU A 142 -13.67 15.81 -19.02
CA LEU A 142 -12.90 15.88 -17.77
C LEU A 142 -12.18 17.23 -17.64
N THR A 143 -12.00 17.69 -16.41
CA THR A 143 -11.29 18.94 -16.11
C THR A 143 -9.83 18.67 -15.77
N ALA A 144 -8.92 19.11 -16.65
CA ALA A 144 -7.49 19.06 -16.38
C ALA A 144 -7.08 20.04 -15.29
N VAL A 145 -6.35 19.56 -14.28
CA VAL A 145 -5.78 20.38 -13.20
C VAL A 145 -4.26 20.45 -13.39
N ILE A 146 -3.76 21.63 -13.75
CA ILE A 146 -2.33 21.89 -13.96
C ILE A 146 -1.85 22.87 -12.89
N LEU A 147 -0.88 22.46 -12.07
CA LEU A 147 -0.46 23.23 -10.89
C LEU A 147 0.04 24.64 -11.22
N HIS A 148 0.87 24.78 -12.26
CA HIS A 148 1.48 26.06 -12.64
C HIS A 148 0.46 27.11 -13.11
N GLU A 149 -0.73 26.67 -13.51
CA GLU A 149 -1.81 27.54 -14.00
C GLU A 149 -2.72 28.02 -12.86
N GLN A 150 -2.62 27.42 -11.67
CA GLN A 150 -3.45 27.82 -10.53
C GLN A 150 -2.90 29.08 -9.83
N PRO A 151 -3.75 29.90 -9.19
CA PRO A 151 -3.29 31.04 -8.39
C PRO A 151 -2.38 30.62 -7.23
N ASN A 152 -1.31 31.38 -6.97
CA ASN A 152 -0.38 31.07 -5.87
C ASN A 152 -0.93 31.42 -4.48
N GLN A 153 -1.80 32.44 -4.36
CA GLN A 153 -2.45 32.86 -3.10
C GLN A 153 -1.50 32.99 -1.89
N GLY A 154 -0.23 33.37 -2.11
CA GLY A 154 0.79 33.48 -1.06
C GLY A 154 1.30 32.15 -0.49
N ARG A 155 0.87 31.02 -1.06
CA ARG A 155 1.23 29.65 -0.63
C ARG A 155 2.56 29.21 -1.23
N THR A 156 3.22 28.31 -0.51
CA THR A 156 4.34 27.53 -1.02
C THR A 156 3.87 26.55 -2.11
N ILE A 157 4.81 26.05 -2.92
CA ILE A 157 4.51 25.09 -3.99
C ILE A 157 3.89 23.81 -3.41
N ILE A 158 4.35 23.34 -2.24
CA ILE A 158 3.85 22.11 -1.61
C ILE A 158 2.41 22.28 -1.08
N GLU A 159 2.08 23.43 -0.51
CA GLU A 159 0.72 23.74 -0.04
C GLU A 159 -0.24 23.83 -1.23
N LYS A 160 0.16 24.57 -2.28
CA LYS A 160 -0.61 24.66 -3.52
C LYS A 160 -0.86 23.27 -4.12
N PHE A 161 0.18 22.43 -4.16
CA PHE A 161 0.05 21.07 -4.68
C PHE A 161 -0.93 20.22 -3.85
N THR A 162 -0.88 20.34 -2.53
CA THR A 162 -1.79 19.63 -1.64
C THR A 162 -3.25 20.08 -1.88
N ASP A 163 -3.51 21.38 -1.94
CA ASP A 163 -4.85 21.95 -2.13
C ASP A 163 -5.49 21.53 -3.46
N TYR A 164 -4.72 21.53 -4.55
CA TYR A 164 -5.24 21.21 -5.89
C TYR A 164 -5.21 19.72 -6.22
N SER A 165 -4.67 18.89 -5.33
CA SER A 165 -4.60 17.44 -5.52
C SER A 165 -5.90 16.71 -5.18
N ASP A 166 -7.00 17.41 -4.88
CA ASP A 166 -8.34 16.82 -4.77
C ASP A 166 -8.87 16.37 -6.15
N VAL A 167 -8.38 15.20 -6.56
CA VAL A 167 -8.65 14.54 -7.84
C VAL A 167 -8.81 13.04 -7.59
N SER A 168 -9.48 12.33 -8.49
CA SER A 168 -9.64 10.86 -8.41
C SER A 168 -8.78 10.10 -9.43
N PHE A 169 -7.97 10.83 -10.22
CA PHE A 169 -7.02 10.29 -11.19
C PHE A 169 -5.90 11.31 -11.48
N ALA A 170 -4.70 10.81 -11.78
CA ALA A 170 -3.56 11.65 -12.19
C ALA A 170 -2.87 11.09 -13.44
N VAL A 171 -2.46 11.99 -14.34
CA VAL A 171 -1.63 11.69 -15.51
C VAL A 171 -0.28 12.37 -15.31
N VAL A 172 0.81 11.60 -15.37
CA VAL A 172 2.16 12.09 -15.12
C VAL A 172 2.97 12.06 -16.40
N LEU A 173 3.50 13.21 -16.82
CA LEU A 173 4.17 13.38 -18.11
C LEU A 173 5.70 13.39 -17.95
N PHE A 174 6.32 12.31 -18.42
CA PHE A 174 7.75 12.10 -18.45
C PHE A 174 8.33 12.59 -19.77
N SER A 175 8.71 13.88 -19.81
CA SER A 175 9.48 14.47 -20.91
C SER A 175 11.00 14.41 -20.64
N PRO A 176 11.86 14.38 -21.68
CA PRO A 176 13.31 14.34 -21.56
C PRO A 176 13.89 15.72 -21.18
N ASP A 177 13.50 16.23 -20.01
CA ASP A 177 13.80 17.59 -19.56
C ASP A 177 15.22 17.76 -19.02
N ASP A 178 15.74 16.70 -18.40
CA ASP A 178 17.05 16.66 -17.77
C ASP A 178 17.83 15.46 -18.33
N GLU A 179 19.15 15.46 -18.20
CA GLU A 179 20.01 14.32 -18.52
C GLU A 179 20.84 13.91 -17.31
N ALA A 180 21.10 12.61 -17.14
CA ALA A 180 21.95 12.13 -16.06
C ALA A 180 22.69 10.84 -16.42
N ARG A 181 23.70 10.52 -15.61
CA ARG A 181 24.40 9.23 -15.63
C ARG A 181 24.70 8.75 -14.20
N PRO A 182 24.87 7.43 -13.98
CA PRO A 182 25.30 6.92 -12.69
C PRO A 182 26.63 7.54 -12.24
N ARG A 183 26.75 7.83 -10.94
CA ARG A 183 28.01 8.32 -10.37
C ARG A 183 29.05 7.21 -10.42
N GLY A 184 30.23 7.53 -10.95
CA GLY A 184 31.37 6.59 -11.03
C GLY A 184 31.39 5.74 -12.31
N ASP A 185 30.41 5.90 -13.20
CA ASP A 185 30.45 5.34 -14.55
C ASP A 185 30.70 6.46 -15.56
N ASP A 186 31.98 6.83 -15.72
CA ASP A 186 32.37 7.89 -16.65
C ASP A 186 32.25 7.48 -18.12
N SER A 187 32.11 6.17 -18.37
CA SER A 187 31.89 5.60 -19.71
C SER A 187 30.43 5.64 -20.14
N ALA A 188 29.49 5.73 -19.18
CA ALA A 188 28.08 5.86 -19.46
C ALA A 188 27.77 7.19 -20.16
N GLN A 189 26.97 7.10 -21.22
CA GLN A 189 26.40 8.26 -21.88
C GLN A 189 25.36 8.93 -20.97
N LEU A 190 25.26 10.25 -21.07
CA LEU A 190 24.15 10.98 -20.48
C LEU A 190 22.84 10.47 -21.08
N ARG A 191 21.91 10.06 -20.23
CA ARG A 191 20.60 9.57 -20.64
C ARG A 191 19.53 10.61 -20.35
N PRO A 192 18.61 10.86 -21.30
CA PRO A 192 17.48 11.74 -21.07
C PRO A 192 16.55 11.15 -20.01
N ARG A 193 16.00 11.99 -19.14
CA ARG A 193 15.09 11.60 -18.07
C ARG A 193 14.08 12.70 -17.74
N ALA A 194 13.03 12.32 -17.02
CA ALA A 194 12.11 13.28 -16.44
C ALA A 194 12.77 14.14 -15.35
N ARG A 195 12.26 15.37 -15.23
CA ARG A 195 12.67 16.31 -14.19
C ARG A 195 12.40 15.72 -12.79
N GLN A 196 13.28 15.98 -11.83
CA GLN A 196 13.15 15.39 -10.48
C GLN A 196 11.81 15.70 -9.79
N ASN A 197 11.28 16.91 -9.99
CA ASN A 197 9.98 17.29 -9.44
C ASN A 197 8.84 16.41 -9.98
N VAL A 198 8.89 16.01 -11.26
CA VAL A 198 7.91 15.09 -11.87
C VAL A 198 7.96 13.72 -11.20
N VAL A 199 9.17 13.23 -10.89
CA VAL A 199 9.36 11.94 -10.19
C VAL A 199 8.85 12.02 -8.74
N LEU A 200 9.07 13.14 -8.05
CA LEU A 200 8.54 13.37 -6.71
C LEU A 200 7.00 13.38 -6.71
N GLU A 201 6.40 14.12 -7.65
CA GLU A 201 4.94 14.25 -7.78
C GLU A 201 4.29 12.91 -8.18
N LEU A 202 4.96 12.08 -9.00
CA LEU A 202 4.56 10.68 -9.23
C LEU A 202 4.46 9.93 -7.90
N GLY A 203 5.52 9.96 -7.09
CA GLY A 203 5.54 9.28 -5.79
C GLY A 203 4.40 9.71 -4.88
N TYR A 204 4.10 11.02 -4.85
CA TYR A 204 2.97 11.54 -4.10
C TYR A 204 1.62 10.98 -4.58
N PHE A 205 1.34 11.01 -5.88
CA PHE A 205 0.06 10.53 -6.40
C PHE A 205 -0.10 9.01 -6.26
N LEU A 206 1.00 8.24 -6.33
CA LEU A 206 0.94 6.81 -6.01
C LEU A 206 0.54 6.56 -4.55
N GLY A 207 1.07 7.37 -3.62
CA GLY A 207 0.69 7.30 -2.21
C GLY A 207 -0.74 7.75 -1.96
N LYS A 208 -1.19 8.81 -2.64
CA LYS A 208 -2.52 9.41 -2.45
C LYS A 208 -3.65 8.65 -3.13
N LEU A 209 -3.48 8.25 -4.39
CA LEU A 209 -4.54 7.72 -5.25
C LEU A 209 -4.46 6.21 -5.46
N SER A 210 -3.37 5.56 -5.02
CA SER A 210 -2.95 4.21 -5.42
C SER A 210 -2.50 4.11 -6.88
N ARG A 211 -1.78 3.03 -7.21
CA ARG A 211 -1.21 2.81 -8.54
C ARG A 211 -2.26 2.69 -9.65
N GLN A 212 -3.48 2.24 -9.33
CA GLN A 212 -4.54 2.02 -10.33
C GLN A 212 -5.12 3.33 -10.87
N ARG A 213 -4.95 4.44 -10.15
CA ARG A 213 -5.51 5.76 -10.49
C ARG A 213 -4.42 6.73 -10.97
N VAL A 214 -3.27 6.21 -11.38
CA VAL A 214 -2.12 7.00 -11.87
C VAL A 214 -1.61 6.39 -13.17
N LEU A 215 -1.60 7.20 -14.24
CA LEU A 215 -1.02 6.83 -15.52
C LEU A 215 0.26 7.64 -15.77
N ALA A 216 1.37 6.97 -16.08
CA ALA A 216 2.59 7.65 -16.51
C ALA A 216 2.71 7.59 -18.03
N LEU A 217 2.72 8.77 -18.68
CA LEU A 217 3.01 8.91 -20.10
C LEU A 217 4.46 9.33 -20.27
N PHE A 218 5.24 8.62 -21.08
CA PHE A 218 6.63 9.01 -21.34
C PHE A 218 6.85 9.31 -22.82
N LYS A 219 7.56 10.40 -23.10
CA LYS A 219 7.90 10.76 -24.49
C LYS A 219 8.88 9.73 -25.04
N GLN A 220 8.47 9.04 -26.10
CA GLN A 220 9.28 7.97 -26.68
C GLN A 220 10.56 8.57 -27.27
N THR A 221 11.67 8.40 -26.55
CA THR A 221 12.99 8.88 -26.96
C THR A 221 14.02 7.78 -26.73
N LYS A 222 15.12 7.82 -27.49
CA LYS A 222 16.18 6.82 -27.40
C LYS A 222 16.83 6.90 -26.02
N ASP A 223 17.06 5.74 -25.39
CA ASP A 223 17.77 5.61 -24.12
C ASP A 223 17.15 6.41 -22.95
N PHE A 224 15.84 6.68 -23.01
CA PHE A 224 15.12 7.37 -21.93
C PHE A 224 15.19 6.58 -20.62
N GLU A 225 15.72 7.22 -19.59
CA GLU A 225 15.82 6.66 -18.26
C GLU A 225 14.47 6.79 -17.54
N THR A 226 13.81 5.65 -17.33
CA THR A 226 12.70 5.52 -16.38
C THR A 226 13.24 5.05 -15.02
N PRO A 227 12.63 5.48 -13.91
CA PRO A 227 13.08 5.04 -12.60
C PRO A 227 12.82 3.53 -12.39
N SER A 228 13.85 2.81 -11.94
CA SER A 228 13.93 1.34 -11.94
C SER A 228 12.92 0.62 -11.05
N ASP A 229 12.47 1.26 -9.97
CA ASP A 229 11.72 0.61 -8.88
C ASP A 229 10.20 0.85 -8.91
N TYR A 230 9.66 1.43 -9.99
CA TYR A 230 8.22 1.69 -10.12
C TYR A 230 7.46 0.57 -10.84
N SER A 231 7.77 -0.69 -10.51
CA SER A 231 7.20 -1.93 -11.11
C SER A 231 5.67 -2.08 -10.97
N GLY A 232 5.00 -1.15 -10.29
CA GLY A 232 3.54 -1.08 -10.16
C GLY A 232 2.85 0.00 -10.99
N VAL A 233 3.58 0.84 -11.73
CA VAL A 233 3.01 1.95 -12.53
C VAL A 233 3.03 1.59 -14.01
N ILE A 234 1.91 1.78 -14.70
CA ILE A 234 1.84 1.58 -16.14
C ILE A 234 2.51 2.78 -16.82
N PHE A 235 3.63 2.52 -17.50
CA PHE A 235 4.29 3.48 -18.37
C PHE A 235 3.79 3.28 -19.80
N VAL A 236 3.06 4.25 -20.32
CA VAL A 236 2.54 4.26 -21.68
C VAL A 236 3.39 5.20 -22.54
N PRO A 237 3.88 4.74 -23.71
CA PRO A 237 4.57 5.62 -24.64
C PRO A 237 3.64 6.72 -25.14
N PHE A 238 4.06 7.98 -25.03
CA PHE A 238 3.43 9.10 -25.70
C PHE A 238 3.94 9.12 -27.14
N ASP A 239 3.14 8.53 -28.05
CA ASP A 239 3.46 8.38 -29.45
C ASP A 239 2.74 9.41 -30.34
N ASP A 240 3.39 9.81 -31.43
CA ASP A 240 2.84 10.79 -32.38
C ASP A 240 1.59 10.27 -33.12
N ALA A 241 1.40 8.94 -33.17
CA ALA A 241 0.21 8.33 -33.74
C ALA A 241 -1.02 8.39 -32.80
N GLY A 242 -0.85 8.91 -31.57
CA GLY A 242 -1.95 9.19 -30.66
C GLY A 242 -2.56 7.97 -29.97
N ARG A 243 -1.93 6.79 -30.01
CA ARG A 243 -2.45 5.56 -29.38
C ARG A 243 -2.61 5.72 -27.88
N TRP A 244 -1.72 6.50 -27.25
CA TRP A 244 -1.79 6.83 -25.83
C TRP A 244 -3.15 7.41 -25.38
N GLN A 245 -3.92 8.05 -26.27
CA GLN A 245 -5.25 8.58 -25.94
C GLN A 245 -6.25 7.46 -25.63
N PHE A 246 -6.17 6.35 -26.36
CA PHE A 246 -7.00 5.17 -26.13
C PHE A 246 -6.57 4.41 -24.88
N ASP A 247 -5.26 4.35 -24.61
CA ASP A 247 -4.75 3.77 -23.37
C ASP A 247 -5.23 4.59 -22.14
N LEU A 248 -5.14 5.93 -22.21
CA LEU A 248 -5.69 6.81 -21.18
C LEU A 248 -7.19 6.57 -20.97
N LEU A 249 -7.97 6.50 -22.05
CA LEU A 249 -9.41 6.22 -21.97
C LEU A 249 -9.71 4.88 -21.30
N LYS A 250 -8.93 3.83 -21.62
CA LYS A 250 -9.10 2.50 -21.04
C LYS A 250 -8.88 2.51 -19.53
N GLU A 251 -7.83 3.18 -19.07
CA GLU A 251 -7.53 3.31 -17.64
C GLU A 251 -8.58 4.16 -16.89
N LEU A 252 -9.05 5.25 -17.51
CA LEU A 252 -10.15 6.05 -16.96
C LEU A 252 -11.43 5.21 -16.80
N LYS A 253 -11.81 4.42 -17.82
CA LYS A 253 -12.96 3.50 -17.74
C LYS A 253 -12.79 2.45 -16.64
N ALA A 254 -11.58 1.88 -16.51
CA ALA A 254 -11.28 0.92 -15.44
C ALA A 254 -11.40 1.54 -14.04
N CYS A 255 -11.22 2.85 -13.92
CA CYS A 255 -11.41 3.64 -12.70
C CYS A 255 -12.84 4.19 -12.53
N ASN A 256 -13.81 3.68 -13.29
CA ASN A 256 -15.23 4.07 -13.26
C ASN A 256 -15.53 5.51 -13.70
N TYR A 257 -14.66 6.13 -14.50
CA TYR A 257 -15.00 7.39 -15.15
C TYR A 257 -16.03 7.18 -16.27
N ASN A 258 -17.00 8.07 -16.37
CA ASN A 258 -17.99 8.09 -17.45
C ASN A 258 -17.41 8.80 -18.69
N VAL A 259 -16.59 8.09 -19.46
CA VAL A 259 -15.92 8.60 -20.66
C VAL A 259 -16.28 7.77 -21.90
N ASP A 260 -16.46 8.42 -23.05
CA ASP A 260 -16.80 7.76 -24.31
C ASP A 260 -15.65 7.86 -25.33
N ALA A 261 -15.38 6.75 -26.03
CA ALA A 261 -14.37 6.69 -27.09
C ALA A 261 -14.81 7.47 -28.34
N ASN A 262 -16.11 7.65 -28.55
CA ASN A 262 -16.63 8.46 -29.65
C ASN A 262 -16.18 9.92 -29.57
N ASN A 263 -15.84 10.43 -28.37
CA ASN A 263 -15.38 11.81 -28.18
C ASN A 263 -13.91 12.02 -28.61
N LEU A 264 -13.17 10.94 -28.89
CA LEU A 264 -11.79 11.00 -29.39
C LEU A 264 -11.70 10.94 -30.93
N LEU A 265 -12.78 10.53 -31.59
CA LEU A 265 -12.89 10.41 -33.05
C LEU A 265 -13.16 11.76 -33.74
#